data_AF-B0RJ64-F1
#
_entry.id   AF-B0RJ64-F1
#
_cell.length_a   1.000
_cell.length_b   1.000
_cell.length_c   1.000
_cell.angle_alpha   90.00
_cell.angle_beta   90.00
_cell.angle_gamma   90.00
#
_symmetry.space_group_name_H-M   'P 1'
#
loop_
_entity.id
_entity.type
_entity.pdbx_description
1 polymer ?
#
loop_
_entity_poly.entity_id
_entity_poly.type
_entity_poly.pdbx_seq_one_letter_code
_entity_poly.pdbx_strand_id
1 'polypeptide(L)'
;MQFWASSNPDIDDNKIRHADADEHNWQAIADAVVAVGNALASRSWTFDADSPLYADLDLPDYPGELSQIEQDIVRSWFNYWEAVRFDPWDLQPENGRHRLWRTLPHFGTALIPICGSALGYATPENVAALGPSWPQDFARQLYLLRTSSAFDGTDAVNVQFEASMVDASQGRLPPLM
;
A
#
# COMPACT_ATOMS: atom_id res chain seq x y z
N MET A 1 -13.28 15.24 -2.17
CA MET A 1 -11.82 15.31 -2.40
C MET A 1 -11.17 14.57 -1.25
N GLN A 2 -10.40 13.52 -1.54
CA GLN A 2 -9.63 12.81 -0.51
C GLN A 2 -8.32 13.55 -0.28
N PHE A 3 -7.97 13.76 1.00
CA PHE A 3 -6.97 14.73 1.47
C PHE A 3 -5.61 14.09 1.82
N TRP A 4 -5.38 12.82 1.49
CA TRP A 4 -4.27 12.03 2.04
C TRP A 4 -2.86 12.57 1.74
N ALA A 5 -2.73 13.40 0.69
CA ALA A 5 -1.50 14.12 0.37
C ALA A 5 -1.82 15.52 -0.20
N SER A 6 -2.60 16.32 0.53
CA SER A 6 -3.04 17.65 0.05
C SER A 6 -1.97 18.76 0.10
N SER A 7 -0.84 18.51 0.78
CA SER A 7 0.26 19.48 0.95
C SER A 7 1.60 18.76 0.92
N ASN A 8 2.65 19.50 0.52
CA ASN A 8 4.00 19.00 0.41
C ASN A 8 4.56 18.62 1.79
N PRO A 9 4.79 17.32 2.07
CA PRO A 9 5.24 16.88 3.39
C PRO A 9 6.66 17.33 3.74
N ASP A 10 7.51 17.64 2.76
CA ASP A 10 8.85 18.17 3.07
C ASP A 10 8.79 19.59 3.62
N ILE A 11 7.78 20.37 3.21
CA ILE A 11 7.48 21.70 3.78
C ILE A 11 6.83 21.54 5.15
N ASP A 12 5.81 20.68 5.26
CA ASP A 12 5.07 20.48 6.51
C ASP A 12 5.98 19.96 7.63
N ASP A 13 6.91 19.05 7.30
CA ASP A 13 7.84 18.43 8.25
C ASP A 13 9.14 19.24 8.44
N ASN A 14 9.32 20.33 7.68
CA ASN A 14 10.56 21.11 7.61
C ASN A 14 11.80 20.22 7.38
N LYS A 15 11.67 19.22 6.52
CA LYS A 15 12.70 18.23 6.22
C LYS A 15 12.69 17.89 4.73
N ILE A 16 13.69 18.38 4.00
CA ILE A 16 13.92 18.00 2.61
C ILE A 16 14.55 16.60 2.62
N ARG A 17 13.82 15.59 2.14
CA ARG A 17 14.29 14.19 2.11
C ARG A 17 15.14 13.90 0.89
N HIS A 18 14.74 14.44 -0.25
CA HIS A 18 15.40 14.31 -1.54
C HIS A 18 15.61 15.70 -2.10
N ALA A 19 16.82 16.24 -1.97
CA ALA A 19 17.15 17.56 -2.53
C ALA A 19 17.11 17.54 -4.06
N ASP A 20 17.32 16.36 -4.65
CA ASP A 20 17.22 16.00 -6.05
C ASP A 20 15.80 15.57 -6.45
N ALA A 21 14.79 15.77 -5.58
CA ALA A 21 13.44 15.28 -5.85
C ALA A 21 12.87 15.77 -7.18
N ASP A 22 13.21 16.97 -7.62
CA ASP A 22 12.70 17.53 -8.88
C ASP A 22 13.45 17.00 -10.12
N GLU A 23 14.51 16.21 -9.93
CA GLU A 23 15.30 15.58 -11.01
C GLU A 23 14.77 14.18 -11.38
N HIS A 24 13.95 13.57 -10.53
CA HIS A 24 13.41 12.22 -10.73
C HIS A 24 12.20 12.20 -11.67
N ASN A 25 12.08 11.14 -12.47
CA ASN A 25 10.95 10.90 -13.35
C ASN A 25 9.77 10.28 -12.57
N TRP A 26 9.04 11.12 -11.85
CA TRP A 26 7.89 10.70 -11.03
C TRP A 26 6.77 10.02 -11.82
N GLN A 27 6.62 10.33 -13.11
CA GLN A 27 5.69 9.61 -13.97
C GLN A 27 6.14 8.16 -14.15
N ALA A 28 7.41 7.96 -14.51
CA ALA A 28 7.95 6.62 -14.72
C ALA A 28 7.96 5.80 -13.41
N ILE A 29 8.18 6.44 -12.25
CA ILE A 29 8.00 5.80 -10.93
C ILE A 29 6.55 5.37 -10.72
N ALA A 30 5.58 6.27 -10.96
CA ALA A 30 4.16 5.94 -10.78
C ALA A 30 3.72 4.80 -11.70
N ASP A 31 4.16 4.81 -12.96
CA ASP A 31 3.89 3.75 -13.93
C ASP A 31 4.48 2.40 -13.47
N ALA A 32 5.72 2.41 -12.93
CA ALA A 32 6.33 1.22 -12.33
C ALA A 32 5.51 0.69 -11.16
N VAL A 33 5.09 1.57 -10.24
CA VAL A 33 4.29 1.22 -9.07
C VAL A 33 2.97 0.58 -9.49
N VAL A 34 2.28 1.13 -10.50
CA VAL A 34 1.05 0.54 -11.05
C VAL A 34 1.32 -0.83 -11.65
N ALA A 35 2.40 -0.98 -12.42
CA ALA A 35 2.75 -2.25 -13.06
C ALA A 35 3.05 -3.34 -12.02
N VAL A 36 3.80 -3.02 -10.96
CA VAL A 36 4.04 -3.95 -9.83
C VAL A 36 2.73 -4.30 -9.13
N GLY A 37 1.87 -3.31 -8.84
CA GLY A 37 0.55 -3.55 -8.23
C GLY A 37 -0.31 -4.52 -9.04
N ASN A 38 -0.37 -4.34 -10.36
CA ASN A 38 -1.11 -5.22 -11.28
C ASN A 38 -0.51 -6.63 -11.32
N ALA A 39 0.82 -6.74 -11.31
CA ALA A 39 1.50 -8.03 -11.28
C ALA A 39 1.29 -8.77 -9.95
N LEU A 40 1.28 -8.07 -8.82
CA LEU A 40 0.86 -8.64 -7.53
C LEU A 40 -0.58 -9.14 -7.59
N ALA A 41 -1.50 -8.35 -8.14
CA ALA A 41 -2.92 -8.70 -8.22
C ALA A 41 -3.22 -9.88 -9.14
N SER A 42 -2.46 -10.00 -10.22
CA SER A 42 -2.52 -11.13 -11.16
C SER A 42 -1.70 -12.34 -10.72
N ARG A 43 -1.01 -12.27 -9.56
CA ARG A 43 -0.08 -13.31 -9.08
C ARG A 43 1.03 -13.64 -10.08
N SER A 44 1.47 -12.63 -10.84
CA SER A 44 2.53 -12.70 -11.83
C SER A 44 3.89 -12.36 -11.19
N TRP A 45 4.27 -13.13 -10.17
CA TRP A 45 5.53 -13.01 -9.43
C TRP A 45 5.96 -14.38 -8.91
N THR A 46 7.23 -14.52 -8.58
CA THR A 46 7.80 -15.77 -8.05
C THR A 46 8.50 -15.49 -6.75
N PHE A 47 8.26 -16.30 -5.72
CA PHE A 47 9.06 -16.21 -4.49
C PHE A 47 10.55 -16.39 -4.81
N ASP A 48 11.37 -15.60 -4.12
CA ASP A 48 12.81 -15.81 -4.08
C ASP A 48 13.08 -17.21 -3.51
N ALA A 49 13.88 -18.00 -4.22
CA ALA A 49 14.19 -19.37 -3.83
C ALA A 49 14.92 -19.45 -2.47
N ASP A 50 15.65 -18.39 -2.12
CA ASP A 50 16.48 -18.28 -0.92
C ASP A 50 15.75 -17.55 0.23
N SER A 51 14.56 -16.97 -0.01
CA SER A 51 13.79 -16.27 1.03
C SER A 51 12.28 -16.29 0.82
N PRO A 52 11.49 -16.80 1.78
CA PRO A 52 10.02 -16.73 1.71
C PRO A 52 9.47 -15.33 1.93
N LEU A 53 10.32 -14.33 2.25
CA LEU A 53 9.93 -12.94 2.50
C LEU A 53 10.08 -12.05 1.27
N TYR A 54 10.76 -12.52 0.22
CA TYR A 54 11.00 -11.76 -1.00
C TYR A 54 10.35 -12.44 -2.19
N ALA A 55 9.93 -11.64 -3.15
CA ALA A 55 9.39 -12.09 -4.42
C ALA A 55 10.08 -11.31 -5.54
N ASP A 56 10.46 -12.04 -6.58
CA ASP A 56 10.98 -11.50 -7.82
C ASP A 56 9.84 -11.28 -8.80
N LEU A 57 9.92 -10.15 -9.51
CA LEU A 57 8.93 -9.71 -10.46
C LEU A 57 9.63 -8.99 -11.59
N ASP A 58 9.51 -9.53 -12.79
CA ASP A 58 9.97 -8.90 -14.01
C ASP A 58 8.89 -7.95 -14.54
N LEU A 59 9.29 -6.73 -14.91
CA LEU A 59 8.44 -5.76 -15.60
C LEU A 59 8.83 -5.71 -17.09
N PRO A 60 8.34 -6.64 -17.94
CA PRO A 60 8.83 -6.83 -19.30
C PRO A 60 8.59 -5.63 -20.23
N ASP A 61 7.64 -4.76 -19.89
CA ASP A 61 7.23 -3.59 -20.68
C ASP A 61 7.55 -2.26 -19.99
N TYR A 62 8.47 -2.24 -19.02
CA TYR A 62 8.82 -1.01 -18.34
C TYR A 62 9.55 -0.04 -19.30
N PRO A 63 8.99 1.16 -19.58
CA PRO A 63 9.34 1.94 -20.77
C PRO A 63 10.63 2.78 -20.68
N GLY A 64 11.44 2.65 -19.62
CA GLY A 64 12.67 3.43 -19.46
C GLY A 64 13.70 2.80 -18.51
N GLU A 65 14.90 3.35 -18.47
CA GLU A 65 15.85 3.06 -17.40
C GLU A 65 15.48 3.90 -16.18
N LEU A 66 14.95 3.30 -15.12
CA LEU A 66 14.99 3.93 -13.81
C LEU A 66 16.44 3.98 -13.35
N SER A 67 16.87 5.14 -12.88
CA SER A 67 18.08 5.25 -12.08
C SER A 67 17.98 4.38 -10.82
N GLN A 68 19.11 4.07 -10.20
CA GLN A 68 19.12 3.28 -8.97
C GLN A 68 18.24 3.88 -7.86
N ILE A 69 18.23 5.21 -7.73
CA ILE A 69 17.42 5.91 -6.72
C ILE A 69 15.92 5.72 -7.00
N GLU A 70 15.50 5.84 -8.26
CA GLU A 70 14.09 5.67 -8.62
C GLU A 70 13.64 4.21 -8.46
N GLN A 71 14.52 3.24 -8.76
CA GLN A 71 14.26 1.82 -8.44
C GLN A 71 14.09 1.63 -6.93
N ASP A 72 14.94 2.25 -6.12
CA ASP A 72 14.84 2.16 -4.66
C ASP A 72 13.54 2.80 -4.15
N ILE A 73 13.10 3.92 -4.75
CA ILE A 73 11.78 4.51 -4.47
C ILE A 73 10.65 3.52 -4.78
N VAL A 74 10.68 2.86 -5.93
CA VAL A 74 9.69 1.83 -6.31
C VAL A 74 9.73 0.67 -5.32
N ARG A 75 10.90 0.17 -4.93
CA ARG A 75 11.03 -0.90 -3.92
C ARG A 75 10.44 -0.47 -2.57
N SER A 76 10.67 0.78 -2.14
CA SER A 76 10.09 1.31 -0.90
C SER A 76 8.56 1.36 -0.92
N TRP A 77 7.89 1.36 -2.07
CA TRP A 77 6.43 1.24 -2.13
C TRP A 77 5.91 -0.12 -1.67
N PHE A 78 6.71 -1.19 -1.84
CA PHE A 78 6.32 -2.57 -1.58
C PHE A 78 7.11 -3.22 -0.44
N ASN A 79 8.13 -2.54 0.08
CA ASN A 79 8.81 -2.95 1.30
C ASN A 79 7.88 -2.74 2.50
N TYR A 80 7.58 -3.80 3.25
CA TYR A 80 6.67 -3.75 4.41
C TYR A 80 6.94 -2.59 5.39
N TRP A 81 8.21 -2.24 5.62
CA TRP A 81 8.62 -1.19 6.55
C TRP A 81 8.51 0.22 6.00
N GLU A 82 8.42 0.37 4.68
CA GLU A 82 8.45 1.66 4.00
C GLU A 82 7.22 1.90 3.12
N ALA A 83 6.40 0.89 2.88
CA ALA A 83 5.25 0.97 1.99
C ALA A 83 4.37 2.17 2.33
N VAL A 84 3.74 2.75 1.31
CA VAL A 84 2.69 3.73 1.55
C VAL A 84 1.58 3.02 2.31
N ARG A 85 1.43 3.38 3.58
CA ARG A 85 0.62 2.62 4.53
C ARG A 85 -0.46 3.51 5.11
N PHE A 86 -1.71 3.15 4.85
CA PHE A 86 -2.88 3.77 5.46
C PHE A 86 -4.14 2.98 5.13
N ASP A 87 -5.16 3.13 5.96
CA ASP A 87 -6.49 2.67 5.61
C ASP A 87 -7.31 3.82 5.01
N PRO A 88 -8.08 3.62 3.92
CA PRO A 88 -8.74 4.71 3.17
C PRO A 88 -9.73 5.58 3.98
N TRP A 89 -10.16 5.12 5.15
CA TRP A 89 -11.04 5.86 6.06
C TRP A 89 -10.30 6.77 7.04
N ASP A 90 -8.98 6.71 7.10
CA ASP A 90 -8.16 7.58 7.93
C ASP A 90 -7.82 8.89 7.22
N LEU A 91 -7.51 9.90 8.04
CA LEU A 91 -7.28 11.26 7.56
C LEU A 91 -5.89 11.45 6.93
N GLN A 92 -4.91 10.64 7.30
CA GLN A 92 -3.52 10.79 6.85
C GLN A 92 -2.79 9.44 6.77
N PRO A 93 -1.79 9.32 5.88
CA PRO A 93 -0.96 8.13 5.85
C PRO A 93 -0.07 7.95 7.08
N GLU A 94 0.08 6.71 7.52
CA GLU A 94 1.01 6.31 8.58
C GLU A 94 2.46 6.31 8.08
N ASN A 95 2.66 5.93 6.82
CA ASN A 95 3.98 5.91 6.19
C ASN A 95 3.89 6.22 4.69
N GLY A 96 5.02 6.63 4.10
CA GLY A 96 5.14 6.85 2.66
C GLY A 96 4.42 8.08 2.12
N ARG A 97 3.92 8.98 2.97
CA ARG A 97 3.21 10.21 2.56
C ARG A 97 3.98 11.04 1.52
N HIS A 98 5.30 11.11 1.60
CA HIS A 98 6.14 11.84 0.64
C HIS A 98 6.20 11.16 -0.74
N ARG A 99 6.35 9.83 -0.77
CA ARG A 99 6.26 9.03 -2.01
C ARG A 99 4.88 9.20 -2.64
N LEU A 100 3.83 9.04 -1.84
CA LEU A 100 2.45 9.24 -2.28
C LEU A 100 2.25 10.65 -2.84
N TRP A 101 2.69 11.70 -2.13
CA TRP A 101 2.54 13.08 -2.59
C TRP A 101 3.18 13.32 -3.97
N ARG A 102 4.38 12.78 -4.18
CA ARG A 102 5.11 12.96 -5.44
C ARG A 102 4.51 12.17 -6.60
N THR A 103 4.01 10.95 -6.38
CA THR A 103 3.45 10.11 -7.45
C THR A 103 1.95 10.31 -7.68
N LEU A 104 1.20 10.84 -6.70
CA LEU A 104 -0.26 10.96 -6.76
C LEU A 104 -0.78 11.65 -8.02
N PRO A 105 -0.18 12.76 -8.51
CA PRO A 105 -0.63 13.41 -9.75
C PRO A 105 -0.46 12.55 -11.01
N HIS A 106 0.37 11.51 -10.96
CA HIS A 106 0.80 10.71 -12.11
C HIS A 106 0.00 9.41 -12.30
N PHE A 107 -0.77 8.98 -11.29
CA PHE A 107 -1.55 7.74 -11.38
C PHE A 107 -2.77 7.84 -12.30
N GLY A 108 -3.29 9.04 -12.57
CA GLY A 108 -4.49 9.23 -13.39
C GLY A 108 -5.69 8.45 -12.84
N THR A 109 -6.14 7.42 -13.58
CA THR A 109 -7.25 6.54 -13.18
C THR A 109 -6.79 5.16 -12.68
N ALA A 110 -5.48 4.91 -12.58
CA ALA A 110 -4.95 3.64 -12.12
C ALA A 110 -5.22 3.42 -10.63
N LEU A 111 -5.32 2.15 -10.21
CA LEU A 111 -5.34 1.80 -8.80
C LEU A 111 -3.99 2.10 -8.16
N ILE A 112 -4.03 2.69 -6.97
CA ILE A 112 -2.84 3.05 -6.20
C ILE A 112 -2.58 1.91 -5.19
N PRO A 113 -1.45 1.20 -5.27
CA PRO A 113 -1.13 0.14 -4.32
C PRO A 113 -0.85 0.72 -2.93
N ILE A 114 -1.70 0.41 -1.95
CA ILE A 114 -1.58 0.86 -0.56
C ILE A 114 -1.50 -0.35 0.37
N CYS A 115 -0.58 -0.29 1.33
CA CYS A 115 -0.52 -1.26 2.41
C CYS A 115 -1.57 -0.90 3.47
N GLY A 116 -2.61 -1.73 3.61
CA GLY A 116 -3.62 -1.55 4.67
C GLY A 116 -3.05 -1.84 6.05
N SER A 117 -3.38 -1.00 7.03
CA SER A 117 -2.89 -1.12 8.40
C SER A 117 -3.75 -2.07 9.23
N ALA A 118 -5.05 -2.08 8.99
CA ALA A 118 -6.03 -2.90 9.71
C ALA A 118 -5.59 -4.35 9.89
N LEU A 119 -5.25 -5.04 8.80
CA LEU A 119 -4.89 -6.46 8.84
C LEU A 119 -3.52 -6.74 9.46
N GLY A 120 -2.63 -5.74 9.57
CA GLY A 120 -1.35 -5.89 10.28
C GLY A 120 -1.53 -6.30 11.76
N TYR A 121 -2.72 -6.06 12.33
CA TYR A 121 -3.07 -6.42 13.69
C TYR A 121 -3.90 -7.70 13.81
N ALA A 122 -4.24 -8.36 12.70
CA ALA A 122 -5.01 -9.59 12.68
C ALA A 122 -4.13 -10.85 12.86
N THR A 123 -3.16 -10.79 13.78
CA THR A 123 -2.25 -11.91 14.13
C THR A 123 -2.53 -12.41 15.54
N PRO A 124 -2.19 -13.67 15.90
CA PRO A 124 -2.37 -14.19 17.26
C PRO A 124 -1.81 -13.28 18.36
N GLU A 125 -0.62 -12.71 18.12
CA GLU A 125 0.09 -11.87 19.07
C GLU A 125 -0.62 -10.52 19.26
N ASN A 126 -1.06 -9.91 18.16
CA ASN A 126 -1.66 -8.58 18.18
C ASN A 126 -3.09 -8.60 18.71
N VAL A 127 -3.91 -9.60 18.35
CA VAL A 127 -5.29 -9.70 18.87
C VAL A 127 -5.33 -9.93 20.38
N ALA A 128 -4.30 -10.59 20.94
CA ALA A 128 -4.17 -10.74 22.39
C ALA A 128 -3.95 -9.38 23.09
N ALA A 129 -3.19 -8.48 22.46
CA ALA A 129 -2.95 -7.12 22.97
C ALA A 129 -4.16 -6.19 22.79
N LEU A 130 -4.92 -6.35 21.70
CA LEU A 130 -6.16 -5.60 21.44
C LEU A 130 -7.30 -5.96 22.41
N GLY A 131 -7.25 -7.15 23.02
CA GLY A 131 -8.24 -7.62 23.98
C GLY A 131 -9.51 -8.19 23.33
N PRO A 132 -10.50 -8.63 24.13
CA PRO A 132 -11.63 -9.45 23.64
C PRO A 132 -12.58 -8.71 22.69
N SER A 133 -12.48 -7.38 22.59
CA SER A 133 -13.31 -6.56 21.69
C SER A 133 -12.71 -6.33 20.31
N TRP A 134 -11.56 -6.94 20.01
CA TRP A 134 -10.90 -6.76 18.72
C TRP A 134 -11.80 -7.07 17.50
N PRO A 135 -12.73 -8.06 17.51
CA PRO A 135 -13.58 -8.30 16.33
C PRO A 135 -14.53 -7.13 16.03
N GLN A 136 -14.96 -6.38 17.06
CA GLN A 136 -15.81 -5.21 16.89
C GLN A 136 -15.07 -4.06 16.20
N ASP A 137 -13.76 -3.92 16.42
CA ASP A 137 -12.94 -2.93 15.73
C ASP A 137 -12.84 -3.26 14.23
N PHE A 138 -12.61 -4.53 13.89
CA PHE A 138 -12.62 -4.98 12.49
C PHE A 138 -14.00 -4.86 11.85
N ALA A 139 -15.10 -5.10 12.59
CA ALA A 139 -16.45 -4.89 12.07
C ALA A 139 -16.70 -3.41 11.71
N ARG A 140 -16.21 -2.47 12.52
CA ARG A 140 -16.27 -1.03 12.24
C ARG A 140 -15.42 -0.67 11.01
N GLN A 141 -14.19 -1.17 10.92
CA GLN A 141 -13.30 -0.92 9.79
C GLN A 141 -13.85 -1.51 8.48
N LEU A 142 -14.45 -2.70 8.52
CA LEU A 142 -15.12 -3.31 7.37
C LEU A 142 -16.30 -2.48 6.87
N TYR A 143 -17.09 -1.88 7.77
CA TYR A 143 -18.13 -0.93 7.38
C TYR A 143 -17.52 0.28 6.65
N LEU A 144 -16.44 0.86 7.21
CA LEU A 144 -15.76 2.00 6.61
C LEU A 144 -15.19 1.67 5.22
N LEU A 145 -14.52 0.52 5.08
CA LEU A 145 -14.02 -0.03 3.81
C LEU A 145 -15.12 -0.06 2.74
N ARG A 146 -16.25 -0.69 3.04
CA ARG A 146 -17.39 -0.87 2.11
C ARG A 146 -18.08 0.43 1.71
N THR A 147 -17.94 1.48 2.52
CA THR A 147 -18.48 2.80 2.22
C THR A 147 -17.46 3.74 1.56
N SER A 148 -16.20 3.32 1.46
CA SER A 148 -15.14 4.12 0.85
C SER A 148 -15.26 4.11 -0.67
N SER A 149 -15.34 5.29 -1.28
CA SER A 149 -15.32 5.44 -2.73
C SER A 149 -13.94 5.21 -3.36
N ALA A 150 -12.90 4.99 -2.54
CA ALA A 150 -11.54 4.73 -3.02
C ALA A 150 -11.14 3.27 -2.99
N PHE A 151 -12.02 2.41 -2.48
CA PHE A 151 -11.78 0.97 -2.50
C PHE A 151 -12.44 0.37 -3.74
N ASP A 152 -11.64 -0.28 -4.59
CA ASP A 152 -12.15 -1.01 -5.75
C ASP A 152 -12.43 -2.46 -5.36
N GLY A 153 -13.70 -2.77 -5.08
CA GLY A 153 -14.14 -4.12 -4.73
C GLY A 153 -14.15 -5.12 -5.90
N THR A 154 -13.71 -4.72 -7.10
CA THR A 154 -13.59 -5.62 -8.25
C THR A 154 -12.19 -6.17 -8.46
N ASP A 155 -11.17 -5.54 -7.85
CA ASP A 155 -9.80 -6.01 -7.87
C ASP A 155 -9.62 -7.27 -7.00
N ALA A 156 -8.84 -8.24 -7.50
CA ALA A 156 -8.70 -9.55 -6.86
C ALA A 156 -7.97 -9.50 -5.49
N VAL A 157 -7.05 -8.55 -5.29
CA VAL A 157 -6.35 -8.35 -4.02
C VAL A 157 -7.27 -7.66 -3.04
N ASN A 158 -8.01 -6.66 -3.48
CA ASN A 158 -9.02 -5.99 -2.67
C ASN A 158 -10.11 -6.97 -2.21
N VAL A 159 -10.58 -7.87 -3.06
CA VAL A 159 -11.53 -8.93 -2.67
C VAL A 159 -10.96 -9.83 -1.57
N GLN A 160 -9.67 -10.20 -1.65
CA GLN A 160 -9.01 -11.01 -0.61
C GLN A 160 -8.80 -10.23 0.69
N PHE A 161 -8.47 -8.93 0.59
CA PHE A 161 -8.36 -8.03 1.72
C PHE A 161 -9.72 -7.91 2.45
N GLU A 162 -10.81 -7.67 1.72
CA GLU A 162 -12.15 -7.60 2.31
C GLU A 162 -12.55 -8.93 2.96
N ALA A 163 -12.28 -10.07 2.32
CA ALA A 163 -12.55 -11.39 2.90
C ALA A 163 -11.79 -11.59 4.22
N SER A 164 -10.53 -11.17 4.29
CA SER A 164 -9.72 -11.23 5.51
C SER A 164 -10.29 -10.33 6.63
N MET A 165 -10.79 -9.14 6.26
CA MET A 165 -11.49 -8.24 7.19
C MET A 165 -12.80 -8.85 7.69
N VAL A 166 -13.52 -9.60 6.84
CA VAL A 166 -14.73 -10.35 7.24
C VAL A 166 -14.38 -11.43 8.27
N ASP A 167 -13.32 -12.22 8.03
CA ASP A 167 -12.86 -13.23 9.00
C ASP A 167 -12.49 -12.61 10.34
N ALA A 168 -11.69 -11.54 10.31
CA ALA A 168 -11.29 -10.78 11.50
C ALA A 168 -12.51 -10.24 12.28
N SER A 169 -13.50 -9.69 11.58
CA SER A 169 -14.73 -9.18 12.21
C SER A 169 -15.57 -10.26 12.91
N GLN A 170 -15.34 -11.54 12.57
CA GLN A 170 -16.00 -12.70 13.18
C GLN A 170 -15.13 -13.36 14.26
N GLY A 171 -14.00 -12.75 14.64
CA GLY A 171 -13.06 -13.27 15.62
C GLY A 171 -12.19 -14.41 15.10
N ARG A 172 -12.11 -14.60 13.78
CA ARG A 172 -11.19 -15.55 13.15
C ARG A 172 -9.91 -14.84 12.74
N LEU A 173 -8.78 -15.52 12.94
CA LEU A 173 -7.52 -15.06 12.38
C LEU A 173 -7.53 -15.31 10.86
N PRO A 174 -7.38 -14.28 10.02
CA PRO A 174 -7.28 -14.47 8.59
C PRO A 174 -6.01 -15.28 8.26
N PRO A 175 -6.01 -16.03 7.14
CA PRO A 175 -4.80 -16.67 6.66
C PRO A 175 -3.72 -15.60 6.42
N LEU A 176 -2.47 -15.95 6.70
CA LEU A 176 -1.33 -15.11 6.31
C LEU A 176 -1.39 -14.95 4.78
N MET A 177 -1.58 -13.71 4.31
CA MET A 177 -1.53 -13.35 2.89
C MET A 177 -0.09 -13.22 2.42
#